data_AF-A0A2T6LHW6-F1
#
_entry.id   AF-A0A2T6LHW6-F1
#
_cell.length_a   1.000
_cell.length_b   1.000
_cell.length_c   1.000
_cell.angle_alpha   90.00
_cell.angle_beta   90.00
_cell.angle_gamma   90.00
#
_symmetry.space_group_name_H-M   'P 1'
#
loop_
_entity.id
_entity.type
_entity.pdbx_description
1 polymer ?
#
loop_
_entity_poly.entity_id
_entity_poly.type
_entity_poly.pdbx_seq_one_letter_code
_entity_poly.pdbx_strand_id
1 'polypeptide(L)'
;MLHPPEAHDCDEFRGFDEARRILWCHEARARVRERLELTTYLLDAGVAAVYVDNFTRADRDVLAAFDADGRQVSTDTLYVDEPEQRLEVAVEFDHDFTGLMVPAGSQLAQAVAREDGWIIDMSVLRDYDLVADRRAAQRAMFMAHLQDMMKTGQARGFLIGWEDGRGDADAA
;
A
#
# COMPACT_ATOMS: atom_id res chain seq x y z
N MET A 1 0.04 -3.55 13.32
CA MET A 1 -0.07 -4.49 12.19
C MET A 1 -1.54 -4.82 11.97
N LEU A 2 -2.14 -4.31 10.90
CA LEU A 2 -3.38 -4.88 10.37
C LEU A 2 -3.00 -6.22 9.76
N HIS A 3 -3.32 -7.30 10.46
CA HIS A 3 -3.18 -8.63 9.90
C HIS A 3 -4.23 -8.80 8.80
N PRO A 4 -3.86 -9.34 7.62
CA PRO A 4 -4.86 -9.73 6.64
C PRO A 4 -5.82 -10.72 7.30
N PRO A 5 -7.13 -10.69 6.96
CA PRO A 5 -8.05 -11.69 7.46
C PRO A 5 -7.53 -13.09 7.11
N GLU A 6 -7.49 -13.99 8.09
CA GLU A 6 -7.07 -15.37 7.88
C GLU A 6 -7.97 -16.01 6.83
N ALA A 7 -7.37 -16.64 5.81
CA ALA A 7 -8.10 -17.44 4.85
C ALA A 7 -8.70 -18.62 5.61
N HIS A 8 -10.02 -18.71 5.68
CA HIS A 8 -10.67 -19.90 6.21
C HIS A 8 -10.41 -21.05 5.22
N ASP A 9 -9.97 -22.21 5.71
CA ASP A 9 -9.63 -23.44 4.97
C ASP A 9 -10.90 -24.12 4.36
N CYS A 10 -11.76 -23.34 3.74
CA CYS A 10 -12.94 -23.80 3.03
C CYS A 10 -12.76 -23.49 1.53
N ASP A 11 -12.47 -24.52 0.74
CA ASP A 11 -12.28 -24.43 -0.73
C ASP A 11 -13.49 -23.79 -1.46
N GLU A 12 -14.65 -23.73 -0.80
CA GLU A 12 -15.87 -23.13 -1.33
C GLU A 12 -15.73 -21.62 -1.60
N PHE A 13 -14.92 -20.89 -0.81
CA PHE A 13 -14.81 -19.42 -0.84
C PHE A 13 -13.40 -18.86 -1.11
N ARG A 14 -12.43 -19.72 -1.44
CA ARG A 14 -11.01 -19.33 -1.63
C ARG A 14 -10.79 -18.12 -2.56
N GLY A 15 -11.59 -18.00 -3.62
CA GLY A 15 -11.52 -16.85 -4.54
C GLY A 15 -12.00 -15.53 -3.92
N PHE A 16 -13.03 -15.59 -3.07
CA PHE A 16 -13.54 -14.43 -2.34
C PHE A 16 -12.59 -13.99 -1.23
N ASP A 17 -12.05 -14.92 -0.45
CA ASP A 17 -11.08 -14.60 0.60
C ASP A 17 -9.80 -13.98 0.04
N GLU A 18 -9.32 -14.49 -1.08
CA GLU A 18 -8.16 -13.92 -1.77
C GLU A 18 -8.47 -12.51 -2.32
N ALA A 19 -9.63 -12.31 -2.93
CA ALA A 19 -10.03 -10.99 -3.41
C ALA A 19 -10.19 -9.98 -2.27
N ARG A 20 -10.76 -10.41 -1.13
CA ARG A 20 -10.88 -9.60 0.09
C ARG A 20 -9.51 -9.23 0.65
N ARG A 21 -8.56 -10.17 0.67
CA ARG A 21 -7.17 -9.93 1.08
C ARG A 21 -6.52 -8.88 0.17
N ILE A 22 -6.65 -9.02 -1.14
CA ILE A 22 -6.11 -8.06 -2.12
C ILE A 22 -6.72 -6.67 -1.92
N LEU A 23 -8.04 -6.57 -1.71
CA LEU A 23 -8.72 -5.31 -1.43
C LEU A 23 -8.21 -4.66 -0.14
N TRP A 24 -8.09 -5.43 0.94
CA TRP A 24 -7.56 -4.94 2.21
C TRP A 24 -6.15 -4.39 2.07
N CYS A 25 -5.27 -5.13 1.39
CA CYS A 25 -3.90 -4.67 1.15
C CYS A 25 -3.87 -3.39 0.29
N HIS A 26 -4.75 -3.29 -0.71
CA HIS A 26 -4.90 -2.07 -1.49
C HIS A 26 -5.34 -0.88 -0.63
N GLU A 27 -6.36 -1.05 0.22
CA GLU A 27 -6.84 0.01 1.11
C GLU A 27 -5.76 0.47 2.10
N ALA A 28 -4.99 -0.46 2.66
CA ALA A 28 -3.87 -0.14 3.53
C ALA A 28 -2.81 0.70 2.80
N ARG A 29 -2.40 0.29 1.60
CA ARG A 29 -1.41 1.03 0.80
C ARG A 29 -1.91 2.40 0.35
N ALA A 30 -3.17 2.47 -0.08
CA ALA A 30 -3.81 3.71 -0.50
C ALA A 30 -3.82 4.73 0.64
N ARG A 31 -4.18 4.30 1.85
CA ARG A 31 -4.22 5.16 3.03
C ARG A 31 -2.86 5.76 3.38
N VAL A 32 -1.77 4.97 3.33
CA VAL A 32 -0.41 5.48 3.59
C VAL A 32 -0.08 6.60 2.62
N ARG A 33 -0.35 6.38 1.33
CA ARG A 33 -0.11 7.39 0.29
C ARG A 33 -0.96 8.64 0.50
N GLU A 34 -2.27 8.49 0.65
CA GLU A 34 -3.21 9.61 0.83
C GLU A 34 -2.84 10.47 2.05
N ARG A 35 -2.40 9.85 3.15
CA ARG A 35 -1.95 10.57 4.34
C ARG A 35 -0.65 11.31 4.10
N LEU A 36 0.31 10.71 3.39
CA LEU A 36 1.57 11.38 3.06
C LEU A 36 1.43 12.46 1.96
N GLU A 37 0.36 12.43 1.16
CA GLU A 37 0.00 13.53 0.24
C GLU A 37 -0.37 14.83 0.98
N LEU A 38 -0.68 14.77 2.28
CA LEU A 38 -0.88 15.94 3.12
C LEU A 38 0.45 16.63 3.52
N THR A 39 1.59 16.00 3.21
CA THR A 39 2.94 16.52 3.48
C THR A 39 3.64 16.86 2.17
N THR A 40 4.80 17.52 2.24
CA THR A 40 5.65 17.76 1.05
C THR A 40 6.56 16.57 0.70
N TYR A 41 6.59 15.51 1.51
CA TYR A 41 7.61 14.45 1.44
C TYR A 41 7.55 13.62 0.16
N LEU A 42 6.36 13.41 -0.40
CA LEU A 42 6.22 12.72 -1.69
C LEU A 42 6.86 13.49 -2.85
N LEU A 43 6.86 14.83 -2.78
CA LEU A 43 7.40 15.70 -3.82
C LEU A 43 8.90 15.99 -3.64
N ASP A 44 9.42 15.86 -2.42
CA ASP A 44 10.81 16.13 -2.11
C ASP A 44 11.69 14.90 -2.34
N ALA A 45 12.39 14.85 -3.48
CA ALA A 45 13.33 13.78 -3.83
C ALA A 45 14.51 13.64 -2.85
N GLY A 46 14.77 14.65 -1.99
CA GLY A 46 15.79 14.58 -0.95
C GLY A 46 15.38 13.72 0.24
N VAL A 47 14.08 13.42 0.41
CA VAL A 47 13.60 12.54 1.48
C VAL A 47 13.69 11.08 1.00
N ALA A 48 14.52 10.29 1.65
CA ALA A 48 14.66 8.86 1.40
C ALA A 48 13.76 8.01 2.30
N ALA A 49 13.54 8.44 3.55
CA ALA A 49 12.75 7.70 4.53
C ALA A 49 11.90 8.63 5.39
N VAL A 50 10.75 8.13 5.86
CA VAL A 50 9.91 8.84 6.83
C VAL A 50 9.64 7.92 8.02
N TYR A 51 10.05 8.34 9.21
CA TYR A 51 9.68 7.72 10.46
C TYR A 51 8.32 8.22 10.92
N VAL A 52 7.46 7.30 11.36
CA VAL A 52 6.13 7.56 11.92
C VAL A 52 6.14 7.12 13.38
N ASP A 53 6.03 8.09 14.29
CA ASP A 53 5.95 7.82 15.72
C ASP A 53 4.59 7.19 16.09
N ASN A 54 4.61 6.05 16.79
CA ASN A 54 3.41 5.30 17.15
C ASN A 54 3.01 5.47 18.63
N PHE A 55 3.80 6.14 19.45
CA PHE A 55 3.59 6.23 20.91
C PHE A 55 3.13 7.59 21.40
N THR A 56 3.42 8.67 20.66
CA THR A 56 3.39 10.00 21.24
C THR A 56 1.99 10.48 21.59
N ARG A 57 0.99 10.41 20.69
CA ARG A 57 -0.40 10.83 20.99
C ARG A 57 -1.44 10.19 20.05
N ALA A 58 -2.67 10.03 20.53
CA ALA A 58 -3.77 9.50 19.71
C ALA A 58 -4.38 10.53 18.74
N ASP A 59 -4.12 11.83 18.93
CA ASP A 59 -4.70 12.94 18.16
C ASP A 59 -3.82 13.40 16.98
N ARG A 60 -2.64 12.80 16.81
CA ARG A 60 -1.69 13.17 15.76
C ARG A 60 -0.65 12.09 15.50
N ASP A 61 -0.20 12.01 14.26
CA ASP A 61 0.99 11.26 13.85
C ASP A 61 2.17 12.23 13.73
N VAL A 62 3.25 11.98 14.47
CA VAL A 62 4.48 12.78 14.37
C VAL A 62 5.41 12.12 13.37
N LEU A 63 5.84 12.88 12.37
CA LEU A 63 6.66 12.40 11.26
C LEU A 63 8.05 13.02 11.32
N ALA A 64 9.08 12.21 11.08
CA ALA A 64 10.44 12.70 10.87
C ALA A 64 10.96 12.19 9.52
N ALA A 65 11.37 13.12 8.64
CA ALA A 65 11.90 12.80 7.33
C ALA A 65 13.44 12.75 7.36
N PHE A 66 14.01 11.78 6.66
CA PHE A 66 15.45 11.54 6.57
C PHE A 66 15.93 11.53 5.13
N ASP A 67 17.15 12.03 4.91
CA ASP A 67 17.86 11.88 3.63
C ASP A 67 18.50 10.48 3.49
N ALA A 68 19.12 10.23 2.33
CA ALA A 68 19.80 8.97 2.04
C ALA A 68 21.01 8.68 2.94
N ASP A 69 21.60 9.71 3.56
CA ASP A 69 22.67 9.56 4.55
C ASP A 69 22.12 9.24 5.96
N GLY A 70 20.80 9.19 6.11
CA GLY A 70 20.11 8.96 7.38
C GLY A 70 20.14 10.18 8.31
N ARG A 71 20.34 11.39 7.79
CA ARG A 71 20.19 12.64 8.55
C ARG A 71 18.75 13.11 8.48
N GLN A 72 18.22 13.56 9.61
CA GLN A 72 16.89 14.15 9.64
C GLN A 72 16.91 15.50 8.92
N VAL A 73 16.04 15.65 7.93
CA VAL A 73 15.93 16.86 7.10
C VAL A 73 14.71 17.69 7.44
N SER A 74 13.65 17.08 7.99
CA SER A 74 12.48 17.82 8.47
C SER A 74 11.65 17.00 9.46
N THR A 75 10.63 17.66 10.01
CA THR A 75 9.60 17.06 10.88
C THR A 75 8.25 17.62 10.45
N ASP A 76 7.21 16.80 10.48
CA ASP A 76 5.83 17.22 10.22
C ASP A 76 4.89 16.55 11.24
N THR A 77 3.64 17.00 11.30
CA THR A 77 2.63 16.46 12.19
C THR A 77 1.30 16.41 11.47
N LEU A 78 0.79 15.20 11.28
CA LEU A 78 -0.54 14.99 10.74
C LEU A 78 -1.53 14.88 11.88
N TYR A 79 -2.52 15.78 11.94
CA TYR A 79 -3.61 15.68 12.91
C TYR A 79 -4.56 14.53 12.54
N VAL A 80 -5.14 13.92 13.56
CA VAL A 80 -6.05 12.77 13.49
C VAL A 80 -7.35 13.17 14.19
N ASP A 81 -8.38 13.44 13.40
CA ASP A 81 -9.72 13.76 13.89
C ASP A 81 -10.54 12.48 14.14
N GLU A 82 -10.31 11.46 13.32
CA GLU A 82 -10.98 10.15 13.36
C GLU A 82 -9.95 9.02 13.44
N PRO A 83 -10.19 7.93 14.20
CA PRO A 83 -9.24 6.83 14.36
C PRO A 83 -8.72 6.25 13.04
N GLU A 84 -9.57 6.21 12.02
CA GLU A 84 -9.25 5.67 10.69
C GLU A 84 -8.19 6.51 9.96
N GLN A 85 -8.02 7.78 10.34
CA GLN A 85 -7.02 8.68 9.77
C GLN A 85 -5.62 8.41 10.33
N ARG A 86 -5.47 7.64 11.41
CA ARG A 86 -4.15 7.33 11.95
C ARG A 86 -3.27 6.66 10.90
N LEU A 87 -2.03 7.13 10.77
CA LEU A 87 -1.09 6.59 9.79
C LEU A 87 -0.56 5.24 10.26
N GLU A 88 -1.19 4.18 9.75
CA GLU A 88 -0.70 2.81 9.89
C GLU A 88 0.12 2.42 8.66
N VAL A 89 1.39 2.08 8.85
CA VAL A 89 2.29 1.72 7.75
C VAL A 89 1.93 0.33 7.21
N ALA A 90 1.67 0.26 5.92
CA ALA A 90 1.54 -0.99 5.18
C ALA A 90 2.92 -1.65 5.08
N VAL A 91 2.99 -2.95 5.33
CA VAL A 91 4.25 -3.70 5.38
C VAL A 91 5.08 -3.55 4.10
N GLU A 92 4.42 -3.41 2.95
CA GLU A 92 5.07 -3.25 1.65
C GLU A 92 5.89 -1.95 1.50
N PHE A 93 5.65 -0.98 2.38
CA PHE A 93 6.42 0.27 2.45
C PHE A 93 7.36 0.32 3.65
N ASP A 94 7.33 -0.67 4.54
CA ASP A 94 8.19 -0.69 5.71
C ASP A 94 9.63 -1.04 5.33
N HIS A 95 10.58 -0.34 5.93
CA HIS A 95 12.01 -0.51 5.67
C HIS A 95 12.52 -1.96 5.85
N ASP A 96 11.94 -2.73 6.79
CA ASP A 96 12.32 -4.13 7.03
C ASP A 96 11.90 -5.02 5.86
N PHE A 97 10.79 -4.69 5.21
CA PHE A 97 10.27 -5.43 4.07
C PHE A 97 10.94 -5.01 2.76
N THR A 98 11.16 -3.70 2.56
CA THR A 98 11.78 -3.18 1.33
C THR A 98 13.29 -3.41 1.28
N GLY A 99 13.93 -3.64 2.44
CA GLY A 99 15.38 -3.76 2.55
C GLY A 99 16.09 -2.43 2.42
N LEU A 100 15.42 -1.32 2.77
CA LEU A 100 15.99 0.01 2.76
C LEU A 100 17.28 0.04 3.57
N MET A 101 18.35 0.55 2.97
CA MET A 101 19.63 0.65 3.64
C MET A 101 19.57 1.72 4.75
N VAL A 102 19.81 1.31 5.99
CA VAL A 102 19.92 2.21 7.14
C VAL A 102 21.39 2.43 7.47
N PRO A 103 21.96 3.63 7.23
CA PRO A 103 23.37 3.89 7.51
C PRO A 103 23.66 3.79 9.02
N ALA A 104 24.66 2.99 9.40
CA ALA A 104 25.02 2.79 10.81
C ALA A 104 25.46 4.11 11.47
N GLY A 105 25.00 4.35 12.70
CA GLY A 105 25.31 5.57 13.47
C GLY A 105 24.58 6.83 13.00
N SER A 106 23.72 6.73 11.97
CA SER A 106 22.87 7.83 11.51
C SER A 106 21.72 8.12 12.48
N GLN A 107 21.00 9.23 12.25
CA GLN A 107 19.80 9.56 13.01
C GLN A 107 18.65 8.61 12.64
N LEU A 108 18.60 8.16 11.37
CA LEU A 108 17.67 7.12 10.94
C LEU A 108 17.90 5.81 11.70
N ALA A 109 19.16 5.38 11.86
CA ALA A 109 19.48 4.18 12.66
C ALA A 109 19.06 4.31 14.13
N GLN A 110 19.16 5.53 14.69
CA GLN A 110 18.67 5.80 16.03
C GLN A 110 17.15 5.75 16.11
N ALA A 111 16.43 6.17 15.07
CA ALA A 111 14.97 6.07 15.00
C ALA A 111 14.52 4.61 14.93
N VAL A 112 15.14 3.78 14.08
CA VAL A 112 14.91 2.33 14.01
C VAL A 112 15.07 1.69 15.39
N ALA A 113 16.19 2.00 16.08
CA ALA A 113 16.55 1.36 17.33
C ALA A 113 15.63 1.70 18.52
N ARG A 114 14.74 2.68 18.39
CA ARG A 114 13.77 3.01 19.44
C ARG A 114 12.58 2.06 19.45
N GLU A 115 12.32 1.36 18.34
CA GLU A 115 11.20 0.39 18.18
C GLU A 115 9.82 0.97 18.55
N ASP A 116 9.67 2.29 18.52
CA ASP A 116 8.47 3.04 18.92
C ASP A 116 7.70 3.63 17.72
N GLY A 117 8.01 3.16 16.52
CA GLY A 117 7.40 3.63 15.29
C GLY A 117 7.73 2.76 14.09
N TRP A 118 7.33 3.25 12.91
CA TRP A 118 7.49 2.57 11.63
C TRP A 118 8.30 3.46 10.68
N ILE A 119 9.01 2.86 9.72
CA ILE A 119 9.81 3.61 8.75
C ILE A 119 9.33 3.29 7.35
N ILE A 120 8.86 4.34 6.67
CA ILE A 120 8.37 4.29 5.31
C ILE A 120 9.53 4.54 4.36
N ASP A 121 9.76 3.61 3.45
CA ASP A 121 10.64 3.79 2.30
C ASP A 121 9.96 4.67 1.25
N MET A 122 10.46 5.90 1.10
CA MET A 122 9.85 6.88 0.21
C MET A 122 10.13 6.59 -1.27
N SER A 123 11.14 5.76 -1.59
CA SER A 123 11.37 5.36 -2.98
C SER A 123 10.25 4.43 -3.47
N VAL A 124 9.94 3.41 -2.67
CA VAL A 124 8.87 2.44 -2.97
C VAL A 124 7.51 3.12 -2.97
N LEU A 125 7.26 4.04 -2.03
CA LEU A 125 5.99 4.75 -1.97
C LEU A 125 5.78 5.68 -3.18
N ARG A 126 6.83 6.33 -3.70
CA ARG A 126 6.73 7.19 -4.90
C ARG A 126 6.49 6.38 -6.17
N ASP A 127 7.13 5.23 -6.28
CA ASP A 127 7.00 4.33 -7.43
C ASP A 127 5.68 3.55 -7.43
N TYR A 128 4.98 3.50 -6.30
CA TYR A 128 3.67 2.86 -6.18
C TYR A 128 2.65 3.51 -7.14
N ASP A 129 1.99 2.69 -7.96
CA ASP A 129 0.90 3.14 -8.84
C ASP A 129 -0.47 2.81 -8.23
N LEU A 130 -1.08 3.82 -7.60
CA LEU A 130 -2.39 3.72 -6.98
C LEU A 130 -3.48 3.30 -7.98
N VAL A 131 -3.40 3.75 -9.23
CA VAL A 131 -4.42 3.48 -10.25
C VAL A 131 -4.32 2.03 -10.72
N ALA A 132 -3.11 1.53 -10.94
CA ALA A 132 -2.87 0.14 -11.30
C ALA A 132 -3.30 -0.80 -10.17
N ASP A 133 -2.96 -0.48 -8.92
CA ASP A 133 -3.32 -1.30 -7.77
C ASP A 133 -4.84 -1.37 -7.55
N ARG A 134 -5.53 -0.22 -7.66
CA ARG A 134 -7.00 -0.16 -7.61
C ARG A 134 -7.63 -1.03 -8.70
N ARG A 135 -7.11 -0.98 -9.93
CA ARG A 135 -7.60 -1.82 -11.05
C ARG A 135 -7.33 -3.30 -10.79
N ALA A 136 -6.22 -3.66 -10.16
CA ALA A 136 -5.92 -5.04 -9.78
C ALA A 136 -6.91 -5.55 -8.73
N ALA A 137 -7.18 -4.78 -7.68
CA ALA A 137 -8.16 -5.10 -6.65
C ALA A 137 -9.58 -5.25 -7.23
N GLN A 138 -10.01 -4.31 -8.09
CA GLN A 138 -11.31 -4.38 -8.76
C GLN A 138 -11.45 -5.63 -9.64
N ARG A 139 -10.40 -5.98 -10.40
CA ARG A 139 -10.38 -7.20 -11.22
C ARG A 139 -10.46 -8.45 -10.36
N ALA A 140 -9.72 -8.52 -9.26
CA ALA A 140 -9.77 -9.66 -8.35
C ALA A 140 -11.18 -9.87 -7.76
N MET A 141 -11.81 -8.80 -7.29
CA MET A 141 -13.18 -8.82 -6.77
C MET A 141 -14.20 -9.26 -7.84
N PHE A 142 -14.08 -8.71 -9.06
CA PHE A 142 -14.94 -9.10 -10.17
C PHE A 142 -14.78 -10.58 -10.52
N MET A 143 -13.55 -11.09 -10.61
CA MET A 143 -13.30 -12.50 -10.91
C MET A 143 -13.82 -13.43 -9.81
N ALA A 144 -13.69 -13.05 -8.53
CA ALA A 144 -14.27 -13.80 -7.42
C ALA A 144 -15.80 -13.83 -7.50
N HIS A 145 -16.43 -12.69 -7.80
CA HIS A 145 -17.88 -12.62 -7.96
C HIS A 145 -18.38 -13.41 -9.18
N LEU A 146 -17.64 -13.38 -10.30
CA LEU A 146 -17.96 -14.19 -11.48
C LEU A 146 -17.89 -15.69 -11.19
N GLN A 147 -16.90 -16.15 -10.43
CA GLN A 147 -16.82 -17.55 -10.00
C GLN A 147 -18.06 -17.96 -9.21
N ASP A 148 -18.55 -17.10 -8.33
CA ASP A 148 -19.77 -17.33 -7.55
C ASP A 148 -21.02 -17.35 -8.45
N MET A 149 -21.17 -16.41 -9.38
CA MET A 149 -22.26 -16.39 -10.36
C MET A 149 -22.27 -17.63 -11.27
N MET A 150 -21.09 -18.15 -11.63
CA MET A 150 -20.99 -19.38 -12.43
C MET A 150 -21.42 -20.61 -11.61
N LYS A 151 -21.04 -20.69 -10.32
CA LYS A 151 -21.46 -21.76 -9.42
C LYS A 151 -22.98 -21.78 -9.19
N THR A 152 -23.60 -20.60 -9.10
CA THR A 152 -25.05 -20.45 -8.90
C THR A 152 -25.87 -20.53 -10.19
N GLY A 153 -25.23 -20.75 -11.34
CA GLY A 153 -25.88 -20.86 -12.65
C GLY A 153 -26.45 -19.54 -13.19
N GLN A 154 -26.12 -18.42 -12.56
CA GLN A 154 -26.50 -17.06 -12.98
C GLN A 154 -25.60 -16.53 -14.11
N ALA A 155 -24.45 -17.18 -14.34
CA ALA A 155 -23.53 -16.90 -15.44
C ALA A 155 -23.37 -18.11 -16.36
N ARG A 156 -23.60 -17.92 -17.67
CA ARG A 156 -23.36 -18.94 -18.71
C ARG A 156 -22.40 -18.42 -19.77
N GLY A 157 -21.10 -18.49 -19.49
CA GLY A 157 -20.01 -18.25 -20.45
C GLY A 157 -19.74 -16.78 -20.75
N PHE A 158 -18.47 -16.37 -20.68
CA PHE A 158 -18.03 -15.02 -21.04
C PHE A 158 -16.87 -15.11 -22.03
N LEU A 159 -16.93 -14.30 -23.09
CA LEU A 159 -15.78 -14.01 -23.94
C LEU A 159 -14.99 -12.88 -23.27
N ILE A 160 -13.88 -13.21 -22.63
CA ILE A 160 -12.87 -12.20 -22.30
C ILE A 160 -12.26 -11.80 -23.64
N GLY A 161 -12.63 -10.61 -24.13
CA GLY A 161 -12.05 -10.04 -25.33
C GLY A 161 -10.56 -9.83 -25.12
N TRP A 162 -9.75 -10.73 -25.66
CA TRP A 162 -8.35 -10.46 -25.91
C TRP A 162 -8.34 -9.53 -27.12
N GLU A 163 -8.16 -8.23 -26.90
CA GLU A 163 -7.81 -7.33 -27.98
C GLU A 163 -6.39 -7.70 -28.45
N ASP A 164 -6.30 -8.74 -29.28
CA ASP A 164 -5.13 -8.94 -30.12
C ASP A 164 -5.18 -7.85 -31.18
N GLY A 165 -4.24 -6.91 -31.05
CA GLY A 165 -3.94 -5.96 -32.09
C GLY A 165 -3.70 -6.68 -33.41
N ARG A 166 -4.57 -6.40 -34.39
CA ARG A 166 -4.22 -6.47 -35.81
C ARG A 166 -4.88 -5.29 -36.52
N GLY A 167 -4.15 -4.18 -36.55
CA GLY A 167 -4.25 -3.25 -37.65
C GLY A 167 -3.74 -3.91 -38.94
N ASP A 168 -4.37 -3.51 -40.04
CA ASP A 168 -4.05 -3.76 -41.46
C ASP A 168 -3.94 -5.22 -41.96
N ALA A 169 -4.92 -5.61 -42.78
CA ALA A 169 -4.68 -5.78 -44.22
C ALA A 169 -6.01 -6.01 -44.99
N ASP A 170 -6.15 -5.26 -46.08
CA ASP A 170 -6.96 -5.49 -47.28
C ASP A 170 -8.49 -5.52 -47.21
N ALA A 171 -9.09 -4.44 -47.74
CA ALA A 171 -10.27 -4.54 -48.59
C ALA A 171 -9.99 -3.76 -49.89
N ALA A 172 -9.91 -4.53 -50.97
CA ALA A 172 -9.76 -4.10 -52.36
C ALA A 172 -11.02 -3.45 -52.93
#